data_AF-A0A2U1QIC3-F1
#
_entry.id   AF-A0A2U1QIC3-F1
#
_cell.length_a   1.000
_cell.length_b   1.000
_cell.length_c   1.000
_cell.angle_alpha   90.00
_cell.angle_beta   90.00
_cell.angle_gamma   90.00
#
_symmetry.space_group_name_H-M   'P 1'
#
loop_
_entity.id
_entity.type
_entity.pdbx_description
1 polymer ?
#
loop_
_entity_poly.entity_id
_entity_poly.type
_entity_poly.pdbx_seq_one_letter_code
_entity_poly.pdbx_strand_id
1 'polypeptide(L)'
;MKKVVWAFPDKDIEEGFPAWFGNKVRELKVKNDPSCTSELFALACGPSYTAVLVDSCIVNGVKFNVHNRDLRRSTQNSGISTPNPSGGMYYGQLEEILEFEYIPFKVVLFKVKWFDTNNDGRIKRCTYRNNIIQIMTDRVAFEDEPYILSTQATQVFYLDFPGKRGNFKAVQDSYHRKIWNPDIIVVEDNQDVVHDNTSSHICNIEFDFGYL
;
A
#
# COMPACT_ATOMS: atom_id res chain seq x y z
N MET A 1 -12.46 29.76 14.32
CA MET A 1 -12.48 28.28 14.20
C MET A 1 -13.90 27.82 13.97
N LYS A 2 -14.20 27.20 12.83
CA LYS A 2 -15.50 26.52 12.64
C LYS A 2 -15.43 25.20 13.40
N LYS A 3 -16.34 25.02 14.35
CA LYS A 3 -16.52 23.77 15.07
C LYS A 3 -17.06 22.75 14.07
N VAL A 4 -16.28 21.72 13.72
CA VAL A 4 -16.82 20.57 12.99
C VAL A 4 -17.79 19.90 13.95
N VAL A 5 -19.08 20.05 13.69
CA VAL A 5 -20.12 19.35 14.44
C VAL A 5 -20.32 18.02 13.75
N TRP A 6 -19.88 16.95 14.41
CA TRP A 6 -20.08 15.59 13.93
C TRP A 6 -21.57 15.26 13.91
N ALA A 7 -22.01 14.50 12.91
CA ALA A 7 -23.40 14.08 12.80
C ALA A 7 -23.80 13.01 13.84
N PHE A 8 -22.82 12.46 14.59
CA PHE A 8 -23.02 11.39 15.58
C PHE A 8 -22.20 11.69 16.85
N PRO A 9 -22.77 12.38 17.85
CA PRO A 9 -22.06 12.68 19.09
C PRO A 9 -21.85 11.45 20.00
N ASP A 10 -22.62 10.37 19.80
CA ASP A 10 -22.65 9.20 20.70
C ASP A 10 -22.09 7.90 20.08
N LYS A 11 -21.54 7.95 18.86
CA LYS A 11 -20.95 6.79 18.18
C LYS A 11 -19.48 7.03 17.87
N ASP A 12 -18.68 5.98 17.99
CA ASP A 12 -17.31 5.99 17.46
C ASP A 12 -17.37 6.30 15.95
N ILE A 13 -16.38 7.05 15.47
CA ILE A 13 -16.27 7.42 14.06
C ILE A 13 -16.20 6.17 13.18
N GLU A 14 -15.54 5.11 13.66
CA GLU A 14 -15.40 3.84 12.93
C GLU A 14 -16.73 3.11 12.72
N GLU A 15 -17.65 3.22 13.69
CA GLU A 15 -18.97 2.58 13.61
C GLU A 15 -20.02 3.46 12.93
N GLY A 16 -19.95 4.78 13.16
CA GLY A 16 -20.94 5.73 12.67
C GLY A 16 -20.72 6.14 11.22
N PHE A 17 -19.47 6.29 10.80
CA PHE A 17 -19.12 6.81 9.48
C PHE A 17 -19.58 5.92 8.33
N PRO A 18 -19.36 4.59 8.30
CA PRO A 18 -19.76 3.77 7.16
C PRO A 18 -21.26 3.83 6.89
N ALA A 19 -22.08 3.76 7.94
CA ALA A 19 -23.54 3.83 7.83
C ALA A 19 -24.00 5.21 7.32
N TRP A 20 -23.42 6.29 7.85
CA TRP A 20 -23.72 7.65 7.39
C TRP A 20 -23.32 7.88 5.94
N PHE A 21 -22.10 7.48 5.59
CA PHE A 21 -21.54 7.65 4.26
C PHE A 21 -22.39 6.90 3.23
N GLY A 22 -22.73 5.65 3.52
CA GLY A 22 -23.66 4.85 2.73
C GLY A 22 -25.02 5.54 2.52
N ASN A 23 -25.60 6.10 3.59
CA ASN A 23 -26.86 6.84 3.50
C ASN A 23 -26.72 8.12 2.68
N LYS A 24 -25.65 8.89 2.91
CA LYS A 24 -25.41 10.17 2.24
C LYS A 24 -25.25 9.99 0.74
N VAL A 25 -24.45 9.02 0.31
CA VAL A 25 -24.24 8.74 -1.12
C VAL A 25 -25.51 8.19 -1.77
N ARG A 26 -26.31 7.39 -1.05
CA ARG A 26 -27.62 6.94 -1.55
C ARG A 26 -28.60 8.08 -1.78
N GLU A 27 -28.63 9.09 -0.90
CA GLU A 27 -29.44 10.29 -1.11
C GLU A 27 -29.03 11.06 -2.37
N LEU A 28 -27.72 11.22 -2.59
CA LEU A 28 -27.19 11.86 -3.80
C LEU A 28 -27.59 11.08 -5.05
N LYS A 29 -27.51 9.74 -4.99
CA LYS A 29 -27.91 8.86 -6.09
C LYS A 29 -29.39 9.00 -6.44
N VAL A 30 -30.28 9.01 -5.45
CA VAL A 30 -31.74 9.17 -5.65
C VAL A 30 -32.08 10.53 -6.29
N LYS A 31 -31.31 11.57 -5.94
CA LYS A 31 -31.48 12.92 -6.51
C LYS A 31 -30.87 13.08 -7.90
N ASN A 32 -30.24 12.04 -8.46
CA ASN A 32 -29.40 12.13 -9.66
C ASN A 32 -28.39 13.28 -9.58
N ASP A 33 -27.81 13.48 -8.39
CA ASP A 33 -26.82 14.53 -8.17
C ASP A 33 -25.53 14.18 -8.93
N PRO A 34 -25.00 15.08 -9.78
CA PRO A 34 -23.80 14.82 -10.58
C PRO A 34 -22.53 14.60 -9.75
N SER A 35 -22.51 14.99 -8.47
CA SER A 35 -21.41 14.68 -7.55
C SER A 35 -21.34 13.21 -7.12
N CYS A 36 -22.41 12.43 -7.36
CA CYS A 36 -22.44 10.99 -7.09
C CYS A 36 -21.76 10.20 -8.23
N THR A 37 -20.43 10.18 -8.23
CA THR A 37 -19.66 9.39 -9.20
C THR A 37 -19.81 7.87 -8.96
N SER A 38 -19.38 7.07 -9.92
CA SER A 38 -19.33 5.60 -9.80
C SER A 38 -18.42 5.15 -8.66
N GLU A 39 -17.28 5.79 -8.50
CA GLU A 39 -16.26 5.49 -7.49
C GLU A 39 -16.81 5.79 -6.09
N LEU A 40 -17.42 6.96 -5.93
CA LEU A 40 -18.03 7.35 -4.66
C LEU A 40 -19.17 6.40 -4.26
N PHE A 41 -19.96 5.96 -5.24
CA PHE A 41 -21.02 4.98 -5.02
C PHE A 41 -20.46 3.60 -4.65
N ALA A 42 -19.42 3.13 -5.34
CA ALA A 42 -18.77 1.85 -5.03
C ALA A 42 -18.17 1.85 -3.62
N LEU A 43 -17.47 2.92 -3.23
CA LEU A 43 -16.94 3.09 -1.88
C LEU A 43 -18.05 3.04 -0.81
N ALA A 44 -19.20 3.65 -1.10
CA ALA A 44 -20.35 3.67 -0.19
C ALA A 44 -21.04 2.30 -0.06
N CYS A 45 -20.96 1.47 -1.10
CA CYS A 45 -21.40 0.08 -1.07
C CYS A 45 -20.44 -0.83 -0.28
N GLY A 46 -19.16 -0.46 -0.23
CA GLY A 46 -18.10 -1.25 0.39
C GLY A 46 -17.53 -2.34 -0.54
N PRO A 47 -16.46 -3.01 -0.10
CA PRO A 47 -15.84 -4.10 -0.85
C PRO A 47 -16.69 -5.38 -0.81
N SER A 48 -16.37 -6.32 -1.67
CA SER A 48 -16.71 -7.72 -1.51
C SER A 48 -16.31 -8.23 -0.11
N TYR A 49 -17.14 -9.10 0.47
CA TYR A 49 -16.87 -9.69 1.79
C TYR A 49 -15.61 -10.57 1.83
N THR A 50 -15.10 -10.96 0.67
CA THR A 50 -13.91 -11.81 0.52
C THR A 50 -12.84 -11.08 -0.28
N ALA A 51 -11.61 -11.12 0.24
CA ALA A 51 -10.42 -10.75 -0.50
C ALA A 51 -9.84 -11.96 -1.23
N VAL A 52 -9.20 -11.72 -2.39
CA VAL A 52 -8.39 -12.71 -3.09
C VAL A 52 -6.93 -12.50 -2.71
N LEU A 53 -6.26 -13.57 -2.26
CA LEU A 53 -4.82 -13.55 -2.00
C LEU A 53 -4.05 -13.94 -3.25
N VAL A 54 -3.03 -13.16 -3.58
CA VAL A 54 -2.19 -13.38 -4.77
C VAL A 54 -0.71 -13.27 -4.44
N ASP A 55 0.12 -13.98 -5.20
CA ASP A 55 1.55 -14.06 -4.91
C ASP A 55 2.39 -12.98 -5.62
N SER A 56 1.82 -12.29 -6.61
CA SER A 56 2.47 -11.18 -7.29
C SER A 56 1.48 -10.26 -8.01
N CYS A 57 1.86 -9.00 -8.14
CA CYS A 57 1.19 -8.06 -9.03
C CYS A 57 2.20 -7.08 -9.63
N ILE A 58 1.85 -6.47 -10.74
CA ILE A 58 2.55 -5.34 -11.33
C ILE A 58 1.75 -4.11 -10.95
N VAL A 59 2.39 -3.10 -10.37
CA VAL A 59 1.78 -1.79 -10.05
C VAL A 59 2.66 -0.72 -10.67
N ASN A 60 2.08 0.13 -11.49
CA ASN A 60 2.78 1.24 -12.17
C ASN A 60 4.01 0.75 -12.97
N GLY A 61 3.88 -0.43 -13.60
CA GLY A 61 4.94 -1.07 -14.36
C GLY A 61 6.03 -1.76 -13.53
N VAL A 62 5.88 -1.83 -12.20
CA VAL A 62 6.83 -2.47 -11.28
C VAL A 62 6.24 -3.77 -10.75
N LYS A 63 6.96 -4.87 -10.92
CA LYS A 63 6.54 -6.17 -10.39
C LYS A 63 6.87 -6.29 -8.91
N PHE A 64 5.86 -6.61 -8.11
CA PHE A 64 5.95 -6.94 -6.70
C PHE A 64 5.65 -8.41 -6.49
N ASN A 65 6.43 -9.07 -5.63
CA ASN A 65 6.22 -10.46 -5.25
C ASN A 65 6.07 -10.55 -3.72
N VAL A 66 5.17 -11.40 -3.24
CA VAL A 66 5.16 -11.76 -1.82
C VAL A 66 6.49 -12.40 -1.43
N HIS A 67 7.00 -12.07 -0.24
CA HIS A 67 8.35 -12.45 0.19
C HIS A 67 8.61 -13.96 0.08
N ASN A 68 7.65 -14.79 0.48
CA ASN A 68 7.78 -16.25 0.42
C ASN A 68 8.04 -16.77 -1.01
N ARG A 69 7.45 -16.13 -2.03
CA ARG A 69 7.70 -16.48 -3.44
C ARG A 69 9.03 -15.90 -3.92
N ASP A 70 9.36 -14.70 -3.46
CA ASP A 70 10.58 -13.97 -3.81
C ASP A 70 11.86 -14.70 -3.36
N LEU A 71 11.83 -15.40 -2.22
CA LEU A 71 12.94 -16.23 -1.72
C LEU A 71 13.42 -17.30 -2.70
N ARG A 72 12.59 -17.70 -3.67
CA ARG A 72 12.91 -18.73 -4.67
C ARG A 72 13.43 -18.13 -5.98
N ARG A 73 13.59 -16.80 -6.06
CA ARG A 73 13.99 -16.07 -7.27
C ARG A 73 15.39 -15.49 -7.13
N SER A 74 16.04 -15.25 -8.27
CA SER A 74 17.33 -14.55 -8.32
C SER A 74 17.21 -13.03 -8.18
N THR A 75 15.99 -12.49 -8.30
CA THR A 75 15.66 -11.07 -8.17
C THR A 75 14.82 -10.85 -6.92
N GLN A 76 15.02 -9.73 -6.22
CA GLN A 76 14.23 -9.37 -5.05
C GLN A 76 13.18 -8.32 -5.39
N ASN A 77 11.91 -8.70 -5.36
CA ASN A 77 10.78 -7.84 -5.69
C ASN A 77 9.81 -7.65 -4.50
N SER A 78 10.22 -8.04 -3.30
CA SER A 78 9.41 -7.98 -2.07
C SER A 78 9.77 -6.83 -1.13
N GLY A 79 10.79 -6.02 -1.44
CA GLY A 79 11.14 -4.87 -0.60
C GLY A 79 10.26 -3.65 -0.89
N ILE A 80 9.72 -3.04 0.16
CA ILE A 80 8.76 -1.93 0.10
C ILE A 80 9.33 -0.72 0.83
N SER A 81 9.15 0.46 0.25
CA SER A 81 9.20 1.73 0.96
C SER A 81 7.95 2.57 0.69
N THR A 82 7.62 3.43 1.64
CA THR A 82 6.57 4.45 1.47
C THR A 82 6.94 5.71 2.25
N PRO A 83 6.59 6.92 1.77
CA PRO A 83 6.85 8.16 2.50
C PRO A 83 6.23 8.13 3.90
N ASN A 84 6.97 8.65 4.89
CA ASN A 84 6.43 8.87 6.23
C ASN A 84 5.99 10.33 6.42
N PRO A 85 5.03 10.61 7.33
CA PRO A 85 4.54 11.97 7.58
C PRO A 85 5.62 12.96 8.07
N SER A 86 6.72 12.46 8.63
CA SER A 86 7.84 13.27 9.12
C SER A 86 8.89 13.59 8.03
N GLY A 87 8.62 13.27 6.76
CA GLY A 87 9.50 13.55 5.62
C GLY A 87 10.62 12.53 5.37
N GLY A 88 10.60 11.38 6.07
CA GLY A 88 11.44 10.22 5.80
C GLY A 88 10.70 9.12 5.04
N MET A 89 11.18 7.89 5.18
CA MET A 89 10.58 6.70 4.57
C MET A 89 10.34 5.62 5.62
N TYR A 90 9.21 4.92 5.51
CA TYR A 90 9.04 3.60 6.09
C TYR A 90 9.64 2.56 5.15
N TYR A 91 10.16 1.47 5.73
CA TYR A 91 10.75 0.35 4.98
C TYR A 91 10.16 -0.94 5.51
N GLY A 92 9.86 -1.88 4.62
CA GLY A 92 9.30 -3.16 5.01
C GLY A 92 9.40 -4.23 3.95
N GLN A 93 8.89 -5.40 4.30
CA GLN A 93 8.85 -6.57 3.43
C GLN A 93 7.41 -6.90 3.08
N LEU A 94 7.09 -7.07 1.81
CA LEU A 94 5.77 -7.47 1.33
C LEU A 94 5.48 -8.92 1.74
N GLU A 95 4.47 -9.12 2.58
CA GLU A 95 4.09 -10.46 3.07
C GLU A 95 2.88 -11.03 2.33
N GLU A 96 1.85 -10.22 2.09
CA GLU A 96 0.62 -10.64 1.42
C GLU A 96 0.14 -9.53 0.47
N ILE A 97 -0.52 -9.94 -0.62
CA ILE A 97 -1.23 -9.04 -1.54
C ILE A 97 -2.70 -9.45 -1.51
N LEU A 98 -3.57 -8.49 -1.18
CA LEU A 98 -5.01 -8.69 -1.10
C LEU A 98 -5.70 -7.87 -2.20
N GLU A 99 -6.44 -8.54 -3.07
CA GLU A 99 -7.32 -7.90 -4.05
C GLU A 99 -8.77 -7.89 -3.52
N PHE A 100 -9.38 -6.71 -3.48
CA PHE A 100 -10.78 -6.48 -3.12
C PHE A 100 -11.56 -5.99 -4.34
N GLU A 101 -12.79 -6.47 -4.49
CA GLU A 101 -13.71 -5.99 -5.52
C GLU A 101 -14.63 -4.90 -4.94
N TYR A 102 -14.64 -3.72 -5.56
CA TYR A 102 -15.54 -2.61 -5.30
C TYR A 102 -16.34 -2.33 -6.57
N ILE A 103 -17.33 -3.15 -6.89
CA ILE A 103 -17.98 -3.20 -8.21
C ILE A 103 -18.26 -1.78 -8.78
N PRO A 104 -17.71 -1.42 -9.97
CA PRO A 104 -16.94 -2.25 -10.91
C PRO A 104 -15.40 -2.20 -10.75
N PHE A 105 -14.89 -1.56 -9.71
CA PHE A 105 -13.45 -1.34 -9.46
C PHE A 105 -12.80 -2.50 -8.69
N LYS A 106 -11.47 -2.52 -8.72
CA LYS A 106 -10.64 -3.38 -7.87
C LYS A 106 -9.68 -2.52 -7.06
N VAL A 107 -9.41 -2.94 -5.83
CA VAL A 107 -8.44 -2.30 -4.94
C VAL A 107 -7.45 -3.35 -4.47
N VAL A 108 -6.15 -3.04 -4.55
CA VAL A 108 -5.09 -3.94 -4.08
C VAL A 108 -4.41 -3.35 -2.85
N LEU A 109 -4.42 -4.11 -1.76
CA LEU A 109 -3.71 -3.80 -0.53
C LEU A 109 -2.47 -4.69 -0.39
N PHE A 110 -1.39 -4.10 0.09
CA PHE A 110 -0.20 -4.81 0.50
C PHE A 110 -0.18 -4.91 2.02
N LYS A 111 -0.05 -6.12 2.54
CA LYS A 111 0.33 -6.35 3.92
C LYS A 111 1.85 -6.36 4.00
N VAL A 112 2.40 -5.45 4.79
CA VAL A 112 3.83 -5.21 4.87
C VAL A 112 4.31 -5.44 6.29
N LYS A 113 5.36 -6.25 6.43
CA LYS A 113 6.15 -6.31 7.65
C LYS A 113 7.06 -5.10 7.71
N TRP A 114 6.61 -4.06 8.40
CA TRP A 114 7.38 -2.82 8.55
C TRP A 114 8.56 -3.02 9.50
N PHE A 115 9.74 -2.62 9.08
CA PHE A 115 10.93 -2.64 9.94
C PHE A 115 10.90 -1.44 10.90
N ASP A 116 11.21 -1.69 12.18
CA ASP A 116 11.39 -0.61 13.15
C ASP A 116 12.67 0.19 12.84
N THR A 117 12.48 1.41 12.36
CA THR A 117 13.53 2.37 12.00
C THR A 117 13.80 3.41 13.09
N ASN A 118 13.16 3.31 14.25
CA ASN A 118 13.30 4.29 15.32
C ASN A 118 14.74 4.31 15.88
N ASN A 119 15.27 5.53 16.08
CA ASN A 119 16.61 5.81 16.56
C ASN A 119 16.68 6.27 18.03
N ASP A 120 15.58 6.18 18.78
CA ASP A 120 15.48 6.59 20.19
C ASP A 120 16.31 5.72 21.14
N GLY A 121 16.70 4.52 20.69
CA GLY A 121 17.56 3.61 21.44
C GLY A 121 19.05 3.92 21.35
N ARG A 122 19.85 3.15 22.11
CA ARG A 122 21.32 3.18 22.04
C ARG A 122 21.86 2.77 20.67
N ILE A 123 21.14 1.90 19.97
CA ILE A 123 21.50 1.40 18.65
C ILE A 123 20.73 2.21 17.61
N LYS A 124 21.45 2.84 16.68
CA LYS A 124 20.83 3.51 15.53
C LYS A 124 20.38 2.46 14.53
N ARG A 125 19.06 2.36 14.35
CA ARG A 125 18.39 1.33 13.54
C ARG A 125 18.25 1.75 12.09
N CYS A 126 18.13 3.05 11.83
CA CYS A 126 18.15 3.62 10.48
C CYS A 126 19.17 4.76 10.42
N THR A 127 20.13 4.69 9.50
CA THR A 127 21.12 5.75 9.32
C THR A 127 21.33 6.05 7.85
N TYR A 128 21.43 7.34 7.51
CA TYR A 128 21.83 7.81 6.20
C TYR A 128 23.25 8.36 6.25
N ARG A 129 24.20 7.71 5.58
CA ARG A 129 25.61 8.16 5.50
C ARG A 129 26.19 7.82 4.14
N ASN A 130 26.94 8.77 3.54
CA ASN A 130 27.62 8.58 2.26
C ASN A 130 26.68 8.08 1.14
N ASN A 131 25.45 8.61 1.08
CA ASN A 131 24.40 8.19 0.15
C ASN A 131 23.96 6.72 0.29
N ILE A 132 24.27 6.08 1.41
CA ILE A 132 23.81 4.74 1.75
C ILE A 132 22.83 4.85 2.90
N ILE A 133 21.64 4.29 2.68
CA ILE A 133 20.65 4.07 3.74
C ILE A 133 20.96 2.70 4.34
N GLN A 134 21.18 2.67 5.65
CA GLN A 134 21.40 1.44 6.40
C GLN A 134 20.24 1.25 7.37
N ILE A 135 19.57 0.10 7.31
CA ILE A 135 18.48 -0.25 8.21
C ILE A 135 18.76 -1.55 8.97
N MET A 136 18.08 -1.75 10.08
CA MET A 136 18.05 -3.01 10.82
C MET A 136 16.70 -3.69 10.66
N THR A 137 16.72 -4.97 10.33
CA THR A 137 15.53 -5.75 9.94
C THR A 137 15.06 -6.73 11.03
N ASP A 138 15.58 -6.60 12.25
CA ASP A 138 15.37 -7.54 13.37
C ASP A 138 14.16 -7.24 14.24
N ARG A 139 13.49 -6.11 14.02
CA ARG A 139 12.28 -5.72 14.75
C ARG A 139 11.23 -5.18 13.80
N VAL A 140 9.99 -5.37 14.19
CA VAL A 140 8.81 -4.96 13.44
C VAL A 140 8.18 -3.75 14.12
N ALA A 141 7.60 -2.86 13.32
CA ALA A 141 6.75 -1.76 13.76
C ALA A 141 5.37 -1.91 13.11
N PHE A 142 4.37 -1.19 13.64
CA PHE A 142 3.02 -1.12 13.03
C PHE A 142 2.37 -2.50 12.79
N GLU A 143 2.54 -3.45 13.71
CA GLU A 143 1.96 -4.79 13.58
C GLU A 143 0.42 -4.77 13.51
N ASP A 144 -0.20 -3.80 14.18
CA ASP A 144 -1.65 -3.59 14.17
C ASP A 144 -2.15 -2.84 12.91
N GLU A 145 -1.25 -2.17 12.17
CA GLU A 145 -1.55 -1.38 10.97
C GLU A 145 -0.59 -1.72 9.79
N PRO A 146 -0.58 -2.97 9.30
CA PRO A 146 0.42 -3.42 8.33
C PRO A 146 0.06 -3.09 6.87
N TYR A 147 -1.12 -2.53 6.61
CA TYR A 147 -1.69 -2.42 5.27
C TYR A 147 -1.43 -1.06 4.63
N ILE A 148 -1.06 -1.06 3.35
CA ILE A 148 -1.03 0.13 2.50
C ILE A 148 -1.71 -0.16 1.17
N LEU A 149 -2.15 0.89 0.46
CA LEU A 149 -2.53 0.75 -0.95
C LEU A 149 -1.30 0.37 -1.75
N SER A 150 -1.45 -0.54 -2.71
CA SER A 150 -0.34 -0.97 -3.56
C SER A 150 0.29 0.20 -4.34
N THR A 151 -0.51 1.23 -4.66
CA THR A 151 -0.09 2.46 -5.35
C THR A 151 0.78 3.39 -4.49
N GLN A 152 0.75 3.22 -3.16
CA GLN A 152 1.60 3.99 -2.23
C GLN A 152 2.99 3.34 -2.05
N ALA A 153 3.19 2.13 -2.58
CA ALA A 153 4.43 1.40 -2.44
C ALA A 153 5.45 1.79 -3.52
N THR A 154 6.69 2.00 -3.10
CA THR A 154 7.85 2.01 -3.97
C THR A 154 8.68 0.75 -3.72
N GLN A 155 9.24 0.17 -4.78
CA GLN A 155 10.12 -1.00 -4.64
C GLN A 155 11.53 -0.58 -4.20
N VAL A 156 12.07 -1.30 -3.22
CA VAL A 156 13.45 -1.16 -2.75
C VAL A 156 14.13 -2.52 -2.66
N PHE A 157 15.46 -2.52 -2.69
CA PHE A 157 16.28 -3.71 -2.47
C PHE A 157 17.02 -3.64 -1.14
N TYR A 158 17.08 -4.76 -0.43
CA TYR A 158 17.81 -4.95 0.81
C TYR A 158 19.03 -5.82 0.58
N LEU A 159 20.20 -5.20 0.60
CA LEU A 159 21.50 -5.86 0.41
C LEU A 159 22.17 -6.10 1.76
N ASP A 160 22.91 -7.20 1.91
CA ASP A 160 23.73 -7.41 3.10
C ASP A 160 24.76 -6.29 3.25
N PHE A 161 24.83 -5.71 4.45
CA PHE A 161 25.74 -4.59 4.68
C PHE A 161 27.18 -5.08 4.86
N PRO A 162 28.15 -4.67 4.03
CA PRO A 162 29.51 -5.17 4.09
C PRO A 162 30.16 -4.81 5.44
N GLY A 163 30.83 -5.79 6.06
CA GLY A 163 31.60 -5.58 7.30
C GLY A 163 30.78 -5.50 8.59
N LYS A 164 29.44 -5.62 8.54
CA LYS A 164 28.60 -5.77 9.73
C LYS A 164 27.94 -7.14 9.73
N ARG A 165 28.09 -7.88 10.83
CA ARG A 165 27.34 -9.13 11.08
C ARG A 165 25.96 -8.80 11.63
N GLY A 166 24.95 -9.59 11.26
CA GLY A 166 23.59 -9.48 11.79
C GLY A 166 22.60 -8.84 10.81
N ASN A 167 21.47 -8.37 11.34
CA ASN A 167 20.27 -8.00 10.58
C ASN A 167 20.35 -6.62 9.88
N PHE A 168 21.57 -6.11 9.64
CA PHE A 168 21.77 -4.85 8.95
C PHE A 168 21.72 -5.02 7.43
N LYS A 169 20.92 -4.18 6.78
CA LYS A 169 20.79 -4.13 5.32
C LYS A 169 21.12 -2.74 4.81
N ALA A 170 21.77 -2.66 3.66
CA ALA A 170 21.78 -1.45 2.85
C ALA A 170 20.48 -1.41 2.02
N VAL A 171 19.83 -0.24 1.95
CA VAL A 171 18.64 -0.02 1.12
C VAL A 171 19.07 0.63 -0.18
N GLN A 172 18.65 0.04 -1.29
CA GLN A 172 18.82 0.59 -2.62
C GLN A 172 17.44 0.86 -3.22
N ASP A 173 17.16 2.14 -3.49
CA ASP A 173 15.93 2.52 -4.17
C ASP A 173 15.93 2.02 -5.61
N SER A 174 14.77 1.54 -6.07
CA SER A 174 14.55 1.22 -7.48
C SER A 174 13.94 2.42 -8.19
N TYR A 175 14.70 3.04 -9.09
CA TYR A 175 14.17 4.06 -10.00
C TYR A 175 13.87 3.40 -11.32
N HIS A 176 12.64 2.93 -11.46
CA HIS A 176 12.17 2.41 -12.75
C HIS A 176 12.05 3.57 -13.73
N ARG A 177 12.70 3.44 -14.89
CA ARG A 177 12.51 4.39 -16.00
C ARG A 177 11.02 4.39 -16.30
N LYS A 178 10.34 5.54 -16.14
CA LYS A 178 8.89 5.77 -16.34
C LYS A 178 8.44 5.52 -17.79
N ILE A 179 8.75 4.35 -18.33
CA ILE A 179 8.48 3.91 -19.69
C ILE A 179 7.10 3.24 -19.75
N TRP A 180 6.59 2.79 -18.59
CA TRP A 180 5.32 2.08 -18.47
C TRP A 180 4.22 3.02 -17.97
N ASN A 181 3.01 2.80 -18.49
CA ASN A 181 1.82 3.60 -18.24
C ASN A 181 1.55 3.66 -16.72
N PRO A 182 1.44 4.85 -16.10
CA PRO A 182 1.49 5.01 -14.65
C PRO A 182 0.32 4.46 -13.85
N ASP A 183 -0.69 3.85 -14.49
CA ASP A 183 -1.98 3.53 -13.84
C ASP A 183 -2.43 2.07 -14.03
N ILE A 184 -1.50 1.16 -14.36
CA ILE A 184 -1.82 -0.25 -14.61
C ILE A 184 -1.44 -1.10 -13.40
N ILE A 185 -2.45 -1.75 -12.81
CA ILE A 185 -2.27 -2.87 -11.89
C ILE A 185 -2.58 -4.17 -12.65
N VAL A 186 -1.59 -5.06 -12.78
CA VAL A 186 -1.80 -6.42 -13.31
C VAL A 186 -1.58 -7.41 -12.18
N VAL A 187 -2.62 -8.13 -11.79
CA VAL A 187 -2.49 -9.22 -10.83
C VAL A 187 -2.21 -10.50 -11.62
N GLU A 188 -1.09 -11.16 -11.32
CA GLU A 188 -0.70 -12.39 -12.01
C GLU A 188 -1.21 -13.59 -11.21
N ASP A 189 -2.07 -14.39 -11.84
CA ASP A 189 -2.48 -15.68 -11.30
C ASP A 189 -1.39 -16.74 -11.51
N ASN A 190 -1.36 -17.77 -10.65
CA ASN A 190 -0.33 -18.80 -10.59
C ASN A 190 -0.33 -19.77 -11.80
N GLN A 191 -0.10 -19.27 -13.00
CA GLN A 191 0.36 -20.06 -14.13
C GLN A 191 1.45 -19.29 -14.86
N ASP A 192 2.63 -19.91 -14.96
CA ASP A 192 3.70 -19.47 -15.85
C ASP A 192 3.21 -19.58 -17.32
N VAL A 193 2.39 -18.63 -17.78
CA VAL A 193 1.96 -18.52 -19.18
C VAL A 193 1.84 -17.05 -19.55
N VAL A 194 2.66 -16.67 -20.53
CA VAL A 194 2.55 -15.42 -21.27
C VAL A 194 1.16 -15.35 -21.90
N HIS A 195 0.33 -14.40 -21.51
CA HIS A 195 -0.66 -13.82 -22.44
C HIS A 195 -0.99 -12.36 -22.11
N ASP A 196 -0.86 -11.57 -23.16
CA ASP A 196 -1.21 -10.16 -23.30
C ASP A 196 -2.72 -9.89 -23.17
N ASN A 197 -3.02 -8.66 -22.74
CA ASN A 197 -4.24 -7.89 -22.98
C ASN A 197 -5.54 -8.30 -22.26
N THR A 198 -5.71 -7.76 -21.04
CA THR A 198 -6.93 -7.00 -20.72
C THR A 198 -6.60 -5.88 -19.72
N SER A 199 -6.53 -4.65 -20.22
CA SER A 199 -6.31 -3.43 -19.45
C SER A 199 -7.64 -2.91 -18.91
N SER A 200 -7.86 -2.97 -17.59
CA SER A 200 -8.89 -2.17 -16.93
C SER A 200 -8.32 -0.79 -16.61
N HIS A 201 -8.88 0.23 -17.26
CA HIS A 201 -8.50 1.62 -17.07
C HIS A 201 -8.91 2.12 -15.67
N ILE A 202 -7.92 2.77 -15.01
CA ILE A 202 -8.05 3.79 -13.96
C ILE A 202 -8.26 3.26 -12.53
N CYS A 203 -7.25 3.50 -11.69
CA CYS A 203 -7.33 3.44 -10.23
C CYS A 203 -6.68 4.71 -9.64
N ASN A 204 -7.34 5.86 -9.80
CA ASN A 204 -7.05 7.04 -8.98
C ASN A 204 -8.09 7.12 -7.88
N ILE A 205 -7.75 6.53 -6.73
CA ILE A 205 -8.30 6.97 -5.45
C ILE A 205 -7.13 7.53 -4.65
N GLU A 206 -6.79 8.79 -4.92
CA GLU A 206 -5.97 9.58 -4.00
C GLU A 206 -6.85 9.94 -2.81
N PHE A 207 -6.71 9.19 -1.71
CA PHE A 207 -7.12 9.71 -0.42
C PHE A 207 -5.99 10.62 0.08
N ASP A 208 -6.19 11.93 -0.06
CA ASP A 208 -5.46 12.91 0.73
C ASP A 208 -5.95 12.77 2.18
N PHE A 209 -5.35 11.85 2.93
CA PHE A 209 -5.39 11.91 4.39
C PHE A 209 -4.51 13.08 4.80
N GLY A 210 -5.04 14.28 4.62
CA GLY A 210 -4.48 15.49 5.20
C GLY A 210 -4.29 15.23 6.69
N TYR A 211 -3.03 15.24 7.09
CA TYR A 211 -2.49 15.28 8.46
C TYR A 211 -3.54 15.07 9.57
N LEU A 212 -3.56 13.87 10.14
CA LEU A 212 -3.99 13.65 11.52
C LEU A 212 -2.74 13.52 12.41
#